data_AF-A0A5J4TMZ0-F1
#
_entry.id   AF-A0A5J4TMZ0-F1
#
_cell.length_a   1.000
_cell.length_b   1.000
_cell.length_c   1.000
_cell.angle_alpha   90.00
_cell.angle_beta   90.00
_cell.angle_gamma   90.00
#
_symmetry.space_group_name_H-M   'P 1'
#
loop_
_entity.id
_entity.type
_entity.pdbx_description
1 polymer ?
#
loop_
_entity_poly.entity_id
_entity_poly.type
_entity_poly.pdbx_seq_one_letter_code
_entity_poly.pdbx_strand_id
1 'polypeptide(L)'
;MTRTKISIEDVNRLLQLYDPNANMNVNDKQKRSNLSSILTKIGFYGQRNNVNAVEQAINAVVSRNIYMNQSNAATVIQNRVRRWFNQREQQRLTREEQIQNEQEQLQKQRELDIKELREEFDPELLDEEGIFDPERYRQQQHQLRAQEIEERRRKQDEDRQARQTQLLDEFHNVEDINIDILFETDQQEISDYIRTHDKYVYLAYLSSSYFLLRSSISYALN
;
A
#
# COMPACT_ATOMS: atom_id res chain seq x y z
N MET A 1 -6.06 99.27 27.82
CA MET A 1 -5.30 98.05 27.42
C MET A 1 -5.60 97.72 25.98
N THR A 2 -4.68 98.01 25.06
CA THR A 2 -4.74 97.57 23.67
C THR A 2 -4.52 96.06 23.62
N ARG A 3 -5.54 95.28 23.24
CA ARG A 3 -5.39 93.83 23.01
C ARG A 3 -4.43 93.63 21.84
N THR A 4 -3.20 93.21 22.13
CA THR A 4 -2.23 92.83 21.09
C THR A 4 -2.79 91.67 20.29
N LYS A 5 -2.97 91.88 18.98
CA LYS A 5 -3.41 90.84 18.06
C LYS A 5 -2.23 89.93 17.78
N ILE A 6 -2.46 88.61 17.72
CA ILE A 6 -1.48 87.63 17.25
C ILE A 6 -0.99 88.03 15.86
N SER A 7 0.29 87.84 15.56
CA SER A 7 0.85 88.08 14.22
C SER A 7 0.23 87.13 13.19
N ILE A 8 0.26 87.49 11.91
CA ILE A 8 -0.24 86.59 10.86
C ILE A 8 0.67 85.37 10.68
N GLU A 9 1.96 85.53 10.94
CA GLU A 9 2.95 84.45 10.93
C GLU A 9 2.65 83.39 11.99
N ASP A 10 2.35 83.81 13.22
CA ASP A 10 1.96 82.89 14.30
C ASP A 10 0.62 82.21 13.99
N VAL A 11 -0.35 82.95 13.44
CA VAL A 11 -1.63 82.35 13.00
C VAL A 11 -1.38 81.26 11.95
N ASN A 12 -0.50 81.51 10.99
CA ASN A 12 -0.12 80.53 9.98
C ASN A 12 0.49 79.27 10.60
N ARG A 13 1.47 79.43 11.50
CA ARG A 13 2.10 78.32 12.20
C ARG A 13 1.07 77.50 12.99
N LEU A 14 0.17 78.15 13.73
CA LEU A 14 -0.87 77.48 14.50
C LEU A 14 -1.88 76.72 13.62
N LEU A 15 -2.21 77.24 12.43
CA LEU A 15 -3.05 76.52 11.46
C LEU A 15 -2.35 75.24 10.96
N GLN A 16 -1.07 75.33 10.63
CA GLN A 16 -0.28 74.19 10.15
C GLN A 16 -0.07 73.11 11.23
N LEU A 17 0.00 73.51 12.51
CA LEU A 17 0.06 72.56 13.62
C LEU A 17 -1.21 71.73 13.73
N TYR A 18 -2.38 72.32 13.47
CA TYR A 18 -3.65 71.61 13.49
C TYR A 18 -3.87 70.77 12.22
N ASP A 19 -3.55 71.33 11.06
CA ASP A 19 -3.65 70.69 9.75
C ASP A 19 -2.44 71.06 8.88
N PRO A 20 -1.48 70.15 8.68
CA PRO A 20 -0.30 70.40 7.85
C PRO A 20 -0.62 70.79 6.40
N ASN A 21 -1.80 70.41 5.90
CA ASN A 21 -2.25 70.70 4.54
C ASN A 21 -3.15 71.94 4.46
N ALA A 22 -3.23 72.74 5.53
CA ALA A 22 -4.05 73.95 5.55
C ALA A 22 -3.69 74.90 4.40
N ASN A 23 -4.70 75.39 3.68
CA ASN A 23 -4.49 76.38 2.62
C ASN A 23 -4.05 77.73 3.21
N MET A 24 -2.82 78.14 2.92
CA MET A 24 -2.21 79.39 3.40
C MET A 24 -2.41 80.57 2.43
N ASN A 25 -2.87 80.30 1.21
CA ASN A 25 -3.17 81.30 0.19
C ASN A 25 -4.60 81.85 0.34
N VAL A 26 -4.91 82.30 1.55
CA VAL A 26 -6.17 82.96 1.90
C VAL A 26 -5.87 84.28 2.60
N ASN A 27 -6.80 85.23 2.53
CA ASN A 27 -6.60 86.54 3.16
C ASN A 27 -6.47 86.43 4.69
N ASP A 28 -5.84 87.43 5.30
CA ASP A 28 -5.54 87.47 6.74
C ASP A 28 -6.77 87.38 7.64
N LYS A 29 -7.91 87.94 7.20
CA LYS A 29 -9.18 87.85 7.93
C LYS A 29 -9.66 86.39 7.96
N GLN A 30 -9.53 85.68 6.85
CA GLN A 30 -9.87 84.27 6.72
C GLN A 30 -8.97 83.41 7.60
N LYS A 31 -7.65 83.65 7.60
CA LYS A 31 -6.70 82.93 8.47
C LYS A 31 -7.08 83.01 9.94
N ARG A 32 -7.40 84.22 10.41
CA ARG A 32 -7.84 84.45 11.80
C ARG A 32 -9.20 83.83 12.10
N SER A 33 -10.11 83.82 11.12
CA SER A 33 -11.41 83.15 11.24
C SER A 33 -11.24 81.63 11.34
N ASN A 34 -10.40 81.03 10.50
CA ASN A 34 -10.08 79.60 10.53
C ASN A 34 -9.47 79.19 11.87
N LEU A 35 -8.49 79.96 12.38
CA LEU A 35 -7.90 79.71 13.70
C LEU A 35 -8.96 79.81 14.81
N SER A 36 -9.84 80.81 14.77
CA SER A 36 -10.93 80.92 15.74
C SER A 36 -11.88 79.72 15.68
N SER A 37 -12.20 79.24 14.48
CA SER A 37 -13.04 78.04 14.29
C SER A 37 -12.37 76.80 14.89
N ILE A 38 -11.06 76.62 14.67
CA ILE A 38 -10.28 75.52 15.24
C ILE A 38 -10.29 75.62 16.77
N LEU A 39 -10.00 76.80 17.33
CA LEU A 39 -9.99 77.02 18.78
C LEU A 39 -11.35 76.70 19.41
N THR A 40 -12.44 77.09 18.77
CA THR A 40 -13.79 76.71 19.20
C THR A 40 -14.01 75.20 19.11
N LYS A 41 -13.61 74.57 17.99
CA LYS A 41 -13.76 73.12 17.78
C LYS A 41 -12.99 72.28 18.80
N ILE A 42 -11.82 72.74 19.22
CA ILE A 42 -11.02 72.08 20.27
C ILE A 42 -11.42 72.49 21.69
N GLY A 43 -12.43 73.37 21.85
CA GLY A 43 -12.93 73.80 23.15
C GLY A 43 -11.98 74.72 23.92
N PHE A 44 -11.15 75.50 23.24
CA PHE A 44 -10.21 76.42 23.87
C PHE A 44 -10.88 77.74 24.29
N TYR A 45 -10.93 77.99 25.60
CA TYR A 45 -11.49 79.23 26.20
C TYR A 45 -10.41 80.15 26.80
N GLY A 46 -9.12 79.87 26.56
CA GLY A 46 -8.01 80.66 27.08
C GLY A 46 -7.79 81.99 26.35
N GLN A 47 -6.77 82.72 26.79
CA GLN A 47 -6.35 83.97 26.15
C GLN A 47 -5.82 83.70 24.74
N ARG A 48 -6.61 84.06 23.73
CA ARG A 48 -6.28 83.82 22.31
C ARG A 48 -5.00 84.51 21.85
N ASN A 49 -4.60 85.61 22.49
CA ASN A 49 -3.36 86.31 22.18
C ASN A 49 -2.10 85.64 22.77
N ASN A 50 -2.24 84.62 23.62
CA ASN A 50 -1.13 83.83 24.11
C ASN A 50 -0.85 82.66 23.16
N VAL A 51 0.09 82.86 22.23
CA VAL A 51 0.46 81.87 21.19
C VAL A 51 0.89 80.54 21.80
N ASN A 52 1.67 80.56 22.90
CA ASN A 52 2.13 79.35 23.56
C ASN A 52 0.97 78.51 24.13
N ALA A 53 -0.01 79.17 24.77
CA ALA A 53 -1.20 78.48 25.27
C ALA A 53 -2.06 77.87 24.14
N VAL A 54 -2.17 78.59 23.02
CA VAL A 54 -2.90 78.10 21.84
C VAL A 54 -2.17 76.92 21.19
N GLU A 55 -0.86 77.02 21.03
CA GLU A 55 0.00 75.96 20.49
C GLU A 55 -0.09 74.68 21.33
N GLN A 56 0.02 74.79 22.64
CA GLN A 56 -0.12 73.64 23.55
C GLN A 56 -1.50 72.97 23.43
N ALA A 57 -2.58 73.77 23.35
CA ALA A 57 -3.93 73.24 23.21
C ALA A 57 -4.11 72.50 21.87
N ILE A 58 -3.61 73.07 20.77
CA ILE A 58 -3.65 72.44 19.45
C ILE A 58 -2.85 71.13 19.46
N ASN A 59 -1.61 71.16 19.96
CA ASN A 59 -0.74 69.99 20.02
C ASN A 59 -1.34 68.87 20.86
N ALA A 60 -1.97 69.18 21.99
CA ALA A 60 -2.63 68.18 22.83
C ALA A 60 -3.78 67.48 22.08
N VAL A 61 -4.62 68.23 21.37
CA VAL A 61 -5.73 67.65 20.60
C VAL A 61 -5.24 66.85 19.40
N VAL A 62 -4.27 67.36 18.64
CA VAL A 62 -3.69 66.65 17.49
C VAL A 62 -3.04 65.35 17.95
N SER A 63 -2.24 65.38 19.02
CA SER A 63 -1.60 64.19 19.59
C SER A 63 -2.63 63.16 20.05
N ARG A 64 -3.69 63.61 20.75
CA ARG A 64 -4.80 62.73 21.16
C ARG A 64 -5.49 62.09 19.95
N ASN A 65 -5.76 62.85 18.90
CA ASN A 65 -6.43 62.33 17.71
C ASN A 65 -5.57 61.28 16.99
N ILE A 66 -4.26 61.53 16.85
CA ILE A 66 -3.32 60.55 16.28
C ILE A 66 -3.33 59.27 17.11
N TYR A 67 -3.20 59.39 18.43
CA TYR A 67 -3.23 58.26 19.34
C TYR A 67 -4.55 57.47 19.24
N MET A 68 -5.69 58.15 19.26
CA MET A 68 -7.01 57.50 19.15
C MET A 68 -7.16 56.78 17.81
N ASN A 69 -6.73 57.38 16.71
CA ASN A 69 -6.78 56.75 15.40
C ASN A 69 -5.90 55.51 15.31
N GLN A 70 -4.67 55.57 15.84
CA GLN A 70 -3.75 54.43 15.88
C GLN A 70 -4.28 53.31 16.79
N SER A 71 -4.81 53.67 17.96
CA SER A 71 -5.40 52.72 18.91
C SER A 71 -6.62 52.00 18.32
N ASN A 72 -7.51 52.75 17.66
CA ASN A 72 -8.66 52.18 16.95
C ASN A 72 -8.22 51.23 15.82
N ALA A 73 -7.23 51.64 15.01
CA ALA A 73 -6.70 50.79 13.95
C ALA A 73 -6.05 49.52 14.51
N ALA A 74 -5.26 49.64 15.58
CA ALA A 74 -4.65 48.50 16.26
C ALA A 74 -5.70 47.54 16.81
N THR A 75 -6.77 48.05 17.43
CA THR A 75 -7.89 47.25 17.94
C THR A 75 -8.58 46.48 16.82
N VAL A 76 -8.83 47.12 15.68
CA VAL A 76 -9.43 46.47 14.50
C VAL A 76 -8.53 45.33 13.98
N ILE A 77 -7.22 45.58 13.87
CA ILE A 77 -6.25 44.58 13.43
C ILE A 77 -6.21 43.41 14.42
N GLN A 78 -6.09 43.68 15.72
CA GLN A 78 -6.10 42.66 16.77
C GLN A 78 -7.35 41.78 16.71
N ASN A 79 -8.52 42.39 16.57
CA ASN A 79 -9.80 41.67 16.45
C ASN A 79 -9.87 40.80 15.18
N ARG A 80 -9.22 41.22 14.09
CA ARG A 80 -9.14 40.43 12.87
C ARG A 80 -8.19 39.24 13.01
N VAL A 81 -7.00 39.47 13.58
CA VAL A 81 -6.01 38.42 13.86
C VAL A 81 -6.59 37.37 14.80
N ARG A 82 -7.25 37.79 15.88
CA ARG A 82 -7.90 36.87 16.84
C ARG A 82 -8.96 36.01 16.17
N ARG A 83 -9.84 36.60 15.34
CA ARG A 83 -10.86 35.85 14.59
C ARG A 83 -10.24 34.84 13.62
N TRP A 84 -9.24 35.26 12.86
CA TRP A 84 -8.54 34.40 11.92
C TRP A 84 -7.83 33.23 12.62
N PHE A 85 -7.17 33.49 13.74
CA PHE A 85 -6.51 32.45 14.53
C PHE A 85 -7.52 31.42 15.05
N ASN A 86 -8.62 31.88 15.64
CA ASN A 86 -9.68 31.00 16.12
C ASN A 86 -10.27 30.13 15.00
N GLN A 87 -10.51 30.70 13.82
CA GLN A 87 -11.02 29.96 12.66
C GLN A 87 -10.04 28.88 12.20
N ARG A 88 -8.75 29.23 12.11
CA ARG A 88 -7.70 28.28 11.71
C ARG A 88 -7.53 27.15 12.71
N GLU A 89 -7.63 27.45 14.00
CA GLU A 89 -7.53 26.43 15.05
C GLU A 89 -8.71 25.47 15.02
N GLN A 90 -9.93 25.98 14.83
CA GLN A 90 -11.12 25.14 14.63
C GLN A 90 -10.98 24.23 13.41
N GLN A 91 -10.48 24.75 12.27
CA GLN A 91 -10.22 23.93 11.08
C GLN A 91 -9.20 22.84 11.34
N ARG A 92 -8.13 23.13 12.10
CA ARG A 92 -7.12 22.13 12.48
C ARG A 92 -7.74 21.00 13.30
N LEU A 93 -8.52 21.36 14.33
CA LEU A 93 -9.20 20.39 15.20
C LEU A 93 -10.18 19.50 14.42
N THR A 94 -11.03 20.10 13.57
CA THR A 94 -11.96 19.32 12.73
C THR A 94 -11.21 18.36 11.79
N ARG A 95 -10.08 18.79 11.24
CA ARG A 95 -9.28 17.93 10.37
C ARG A 95 -8.63 16.78 11.13
N GLU A 96 -8.13 17.04 12.34
CA GLU A 96 -7.57 16.00 13.21
C GLU A 96 -8.62 14.96 13.59
N GLU A 97 -9.84 15.40 13.93
CA GLU A 97 -10.97 14.52 14.21
C GLU A 97 -11.37 13.69 12.98
N GLN A 98 -11.41 14.29 11.78
CA GLN A 98 -11.68 13.56 10.54
C GLN A 98 -10.63 12.48 10.25
N ILE A 99 -9.33 12.82 10.39
CA ILE A 99 -8.24 11.87 10.19
C ILE A 99 -8.32 10.73 11.21
N GLN A 100 -8.62 11.03 12.47
CA GLN A 100 -8.76 10.03 13.51
C GLN A 100 -9.93 9.07 13.20
N ASN A 101 -11.08 9.60 12.82
CA ASN A 101 -12.25 8.80 12.43
C ASN A 101 -11.97 7.92 11.20
N GLU A 102 -11.28 8.46 10.19
CA GLU A 102 -10.87 7.71 9.00
C GLU A 102 -9.90 6.57 9.36
N GLN A 103 -8.93 6.84 10.24
CA GLN A 103 -8.02 5.80 10.74
C GLN A 103 -8.76 4.69 11.50
N GLU A 104 -9.71 5.04 12.36
CA GLU A 104 -10.53 4.05 13.08
C GLU A 104 -11.38 3.20 12.13
N GLN A 105 -11.97 3.81 11.09
CA GLN A 105 -12.71 3.07 10.07
C GLN A 105 -11.80 2.13 9.28
N LEU A 106 -10.63 2.60 8.87
CA LEU A 106 -9.63 1.78 8.17
C LEU A 106 -9.13 0.62 9.05
N GLN A 107 -8.95 0.84 10.35
CA GLN A 107 -8.59 -0.22 11.29
C GLN A 107 -9.70 -1.28 11.38
N LYS A 108 -10.96 -0.87 11.53
CA LYS A 108 -12.10 -1.80 11.54
C LYS A 108 -12.20 -2.60 10.25
N GLN A 109 -12.01 -1.94 9.10
CA GLN A 109 -12.01 -2.64 7.82
C GLN A 109 -10.89 -3.68 7.75
N ARG A 110 -9.66 -3.31 8.14
CA ARG A 110 -8.53 -4.26 8.18
C ARG A 110 -8.78 -5.44 9.11
N GLU A 111 -9.40 -5.21 10.27
CA GLU A 111 -9.76 -6.30 11.19
C GLU A 111 -10.79 -7.25 10.59
N LEU A 112 -11.80 -6.72 9.88
CA LEU A 112 -12.78 -7.52 9.15
C LEU A 112 -12.10 -8.32 8.03
N ASP A 113 -11.27 -7.67 7.21
CA ASP A 113 -10.53 -8.32 6.13
C ASP A 113 -9.64 -9.46 6.67
N ILE A 114 -8.94 -9.23 7.79
CA ILE A 114 -8.13 -10.26 8.45
C ILE A 114 -9.00 -11.42 8.94
N LYS A 115 -10.19 -11.13 9.47
CA LYS A 115 -11.12 -12.15 9.95
C LYS A 115 -11.66 -13.00 8.79
N GLU A 116 -12.08 -12.38 7.68
CA GLU A 116 -12.52 -13.08 6.47
C GLU A 116 -11.42 -13.98 5.93
N LEU A 117 -10.18 -13.46 5.81
CA LEU A 117 -9.03 -14.27 5.41
C LEU A 117 -8.79 -15.44 6.37
N ARG A 118 -8.92 -15.25 7.68
CA ARG A 118 -8.78 -16.36 8.64
C ARG A 118 -9.87 -17.42 8.51
N GLU A 119 -11.08 -17.04 8.08
CA GLU A 119 -12.18 -17.99 7.83
C GLU A 119 -12.01 -18.75 6.51
N GLU A 120 -11.41 -18.14 5.48
CA GLU A 120 -11.12 -18.79 4.19
C GLU A 120 -9.92 -19.75 4.24
N PHE A 121 -8.94 -19.51 5.12
CA PHE A 121 -7.73 -20.32 5.20
C PHE A 121 -7.92 -21.59 6.05
N ASP A 122 -7.40 -22.72 5.56
CA ASP A 122 -7.35 -23.98 6.30
C ASP A 122 -6.38 -23.86 7.50
N PRO A 123 -6.86 -24.00 8.76
CA PRO A 123 -6.02 -23.84 9.95
C PRO A 123 -4.88 -24.86 10.06
N GLU A 124 -4.94 -25.99 9.34
CA GLU A 124 -3.83 -26.96 9.28
C GLU A 124 -2.61 -26.44 8.51
N LEU A 125 -2.80 -25.43 7.66
CA LEU A 125 -1.76 -24.80 6.85
C LEU A 125 -1.05 -23.63 7.55
N LEU A 126 -1.49 -23.27 8.75
CA LEU A 126 -0.84 -22.27 9.59
C LEU A 126 0.18 -22.93 10.52
N ASP A 127 1.29 -22.25 10.80
CA ASP A 127 2.26 -22.64 11.81
C ASP A 127 1.81 -22.29 13.24
N GLU A 128 2.68 -22.51 14.24
CA GLU A 128 2.41 -22.23 15.65
C GLU A 128 2.22 -20.73 15.94
N GLU A 129 2.66 -19.85 15.04
CA GLU A 129 2.50 -18.39 15.10
C GLU A 129 1.28 -17.90 14.30
N GLY A 130 0.56 -18.82 13.65
CA GLY A 130 -0.62 -18.51 12.82
C GLY A 130 -0.26 -17.91 11.46
N ILE A 131 0.96 -18.12 10.98
CA ILE A 131 1.47 -17.69 9.68
C ILE A 131 1.35 -18.85 8.70
N PHE A 132 1.03 -18.56 7.43
CA PHE A 132 0.95 -19.57 6.39
C PHE A 132 2.30 -20.27 6.20
N ASP A 133 2.33 -21.59 6.41
CA ASP A 133 3.52 -22.44 6.25
C ASP A 133 3.54 -23.08 4.85
N PRO A 134 4.41 -22.60 3.95
CA PRO A 134 4.47 -23.12 2.59
C PRO A 134 4.92 -24.58 2.53
N GLU A 135 5.68 -25.07 3.51
CA GLU A 135 6.12 -26.47 3.55
C GLU A 135 4.97 -27.40 3.93
N ARG A 136 4.15 -27.03 4.92
CA ARG A 136 2.93 -27.80 5.25
C ARG A 136 1.98 -27.87 4.06
N TYR A 137 1.76 -26.75 3.37
CA TYR A 137 0.97 -26.74 2.15
C TYR A 137 1.53 -27.66 1.06
N ARG A 138 2.85 -27.57 0.79
CA ARG A 138 3.52 -28.47 -0.17
C ARG A 138 3.35 -29.93 0.22
N GLN A 139 3.54 -30.27 1.49
CA GLN A 139 3.39 -31.63 2.01
C GLN A 139 1.97 -32.17 1.83
N GLN A 140 0.94 -31.38 2.16
CA GLN A 140 -0.46 -31.75 1.96
C GLN A 140 -0.74 -32.04 0.47
N GLN A 141 -0.24 -31.18 -0.44
CA GLN A 141 -0.35 -31.38 -1.89
C GLN A 141 0.42 -32.62 -2.40
N HIS A 142 1.52 -32.98 -1.77
CA HIS A 142 2.23 -34.23 -2.08
C HIS A 142 1.46 -35.46 -1.60
N GLN A 143 0.85 -35.40 -0.41
CA GLN A 143 0.02 -36.49 0.12
C GLN A 143 -1.22 -36.74 -0.76
N LEU A 144 -1.93 -35.68 -1.15
CA LEU A 144 -3.09 -35.79 -2.06
C LEU A 144 -2.70 -36.42 -3.40
N ARG A 145 -1.58 -36.00 -4.00
CA ARG A 145 -1.06 -36.61 -5.23
C ARG A 145 -0.66 -38.07 -5.05
N ALA A 146 -0.06 -38.42 -3.90
CA ALA A 146 0.30 -39.80 -3.61
C ALA A 146 -0.96 -40.70 -3.50
N GLN A 147 -2.00 -40.21 -2.83
CA GLN A 147 -3.30 -40.92 -2.73
C GLN A 147 -3.95 -41.08 -4.11
N GLU A 148 -3.97 -40.03 -4.93
CA GLU A 148 -4.54 -40.11 -6.29
C GLU A 148 -3.79 -41.13 -7.17
N ILE A 149 -2.46 -41.17 -7.09
CA ILE A 149 -1.65 -42.15 -7.81
C ILE A 149 -1.96 -43.57 -7.32
N GLU A 150 -2.10 -43.77 -6.01
CA GLU A 150 -2.43 -45.06 -5.42
C GLU A 150 -3.82 -45.54 -5.84
N GLU A 151 -4.84 -44.66 -5.84
CA GLU A 151 -6.17 -45.00 -6.35
C GLU A 151 -6.14 -45.37 -7.84
N ARG A 152 -5.37 -44.64 -8.66
CA ARG A 152 -5.20 -44.96 -10.08
C ARG A 152 -4.53 -46.33 -10.26
N ARG A 153 -3.54 -46.68 -9.44
CA ARG A 153 -2.89 -48.00 -9.46
C ARG A 153 -3.86 -49.11 -9.08
N ARG A 154 -4.63 -48.92 -8.00
CA ARG A 154 -5.66 -49.89 -7.58
C ARG A 154 -6.67 -50.16 -8.68
N LYS A 155 -7.20 -49.11 -9.32
CA LYS A 155 -8.10 -49.25 -10.48
C LYS A 155 -7.45 -50.00 -11.63
N GLN A 156 -6.18 -49.74 -11.93
CA GLN A 156 -5.45 -50.47 -12.99
C GLN A 156 -5.27 -51.95 -12.65
N ASP A 157 -4.96 -52.28 -11.38
CA ASP A 157 -4.78 -53.66 -10.96
C ASP A 157 -6.13 -54.40 -10.88
N GLU A 158 -7.21 -53.74 -10.46
CA GLU A 158 -8.59 -54.24 -10.55
C GLU A 158 -8.98 -54.51 -12.01
N ASP A 159 -8.71 -53.57 -12.94
CA ASP A 159 -8.96 -53.75 -14.37
C ASP A 159 -8.16 -54.93 -14.96
N ARG A 160 -6.90 -55.10 -14.53
CA ARG A 160 -6.06 -56.24 -14.95
C ARG A 160 -6.62 -57.56 -14.43
N GLN A 161 -7.02 -57.62 -13.16
CA GLN A 161 -7.64 -58.80 -12.57
C GLN A 161 -8.98 -59.14 -13.23
N ALA A 162 -9.79 -58.13 -13.56
CA ALA A 162 -11.04 -58.33 -14.29
C ALA A 162 -10.78 -58.93 -15.68
N ARG A 163 -9.79 -58.42 -16.43
CA ARG A 163 -9.39 -59.00 -17.73
C ARG A 163 -8.85 -60.42 -17.61
N GLN A 164 -8.05 -60.70 -16.59
CA GLN A 164 -7.53 -62.05 -16.37
C GLN A 164 -8.65 -63.05 -16.04
N THR A 165 -9.61 -62.63 -15.22
CA THR A 165 -10.80 -63.44 -14.92
C THR A 165 -11.64 -63.68 -16.17
N GLN A 166 -11.84 -62.66 -17.01
CA GLN A 166 -12.53 -62.81 -18.31
C GLN A 166 -11.81 -63.79 -19.24
N LEU A 167 -10.47 -63.74 -19.34
CA LEU A 167 -9.70 -64.68 -20.14
C LEU A 167 -9.80 -66.12 -19.62
N LEU A 168 -9.72 -66.31 -18.30
CA LEU A 168 -9.88 -67.64 -17.69
C LEU A 168 -11.27 -68.22 -17.95
N ASP A 169 -12.32 -67.40 -17.85
CA ASP A 169 -13.69 -67.80 -18.20
C ASP A 169 -13.80 -68.17 -19.69
N GLU A 170 -13.13 -67.44 -20.59
CA GLU A 170 -13.06 -67.78 -22.02
C GLU A 170 -12.39 -69.15 -22.24
N PHE A 171 -11.26 -69.45 -21.58
CA PHE A 171 -10.59 -70.75 -21.68
C PHE A 171 -11.44 -71.91 -21.13
N HIS A 172 -12.20 -71.70 -20.06
CA HIS A 172 -13.05 -72.74 -19.47
C HIS A 172 -14.34 -72.99 -20.27
N ASN A 173 -14.69 -72.11 -21.21
CA ASN A 173 -15.86 -72.23 -22.09
C ASN A 173 -15.50 -72.67 -23.53
N VAL A 174 -14.24 -73.03 -23.82
CA VAL A 174 -13.85 -73.64 -25.10
C VAL A 174 -14.33 -75.10 -25.13
N GLU A 175 -15.13 -75.46 -26.15
CA GLU A 175 -15.53 -76.86 -26.40
C GLU A 175 -14.29 -77.76 -26.52
N ASP A 176 -14.25 -78.86 -25.77
CA ASP A 176 -13.13 -79.81 -25.73
C ASP A 176 -12.69 -80.21 -27.16
N ILE A 177 -11.51 -79.74 -27.58
CA ILE A 177 -10.91 -80.13 -28.86
C ILE A 177 -10.32 -81.54 -28.70
N ASN A 178 -10.83 -82.49 -29.48
CA ASN A 178 -10.37 -83.87 -29.48
C ASN A 178 -8.91 -83.97 -29.98
N ILE A 179 -7.99 -84.29 -29.07
CA ILE A 179 -6.53 -84.36 -29.28
C ILE A 179 -6.14 -85.52 -30.23
N ASP A 180 -7.05 -86.47 -30.49
CA ASP A 180 -6.80 -87.60 -31.39
C ASP A 180 -6.60 -87.17 -32.86
N ILE A 181 -6.97 -85.94 -33.24
CA ILE A 181 -6.80 -85.40 -34.61
C ILE A 181 -5.35 -84.91 -34.87
N LEU A 182 -4.54 -84.71 -33.82
CA LEU A 182 -3.19 -84.11 -33.95
C LEU A 182 -2.06 -85.12 -34.26
N PHE A 183 -2.31 -86.42 -34.12
CA PHE A 183 -1.27 -87.47 -34.27
C PHE A 183 -1.42 -88.36 -35.51
N GLU A 184 -2.27 -87.97 -36.47
CA GLU A 184 -2.51 -88.68 -37.75
C GLU A 184 -1.46 -88.35 -38.84
N THR A 185 -0.19 -88.16 -38.46
CA THR A 185 0.92 -87.94 -39.41
C THR A 185 1.80 -89.19 -39.52
N ASP A 186 1.94 -89.67 -40.75
CA ASP A 186 2.51 -90.96 -41.16
C ASP A 186 3.96 -91.14 -40.68
N GLN A 187 4.28 -92.27 -40.04
CA GLN A 187 5.60 -92.52 -39.41
C GLN A 187 6.79 -92.45 -40.39
N GLN A 188 6.53 -92.48 -41.70
CA GLN A 188 7.55 -92.34 -42.74
C GLN A 188 8.08 -90.90 -42.85
N GLU A 189 7.27 -89.86 -42.63
CA GLU A 189 7.72 -88.46 -42.70
C GLU A 189 8.67 -88.10 -41.56
N ILE A 190 8.49 -88.70 -40.38
CA ILE A 190 9.37 -88.50 -39.21
C ILE A 190 10.75 -89.15 -39.46
N SER A 191 10.80 -90.30 -40.14
CA SER A 191 12.05 -91.02 -40.39
C SER A 191 12.96 -90.30 -41.39
N ASP A 192 12.39 -89.74 -42.46
CA ASP A 192 13.17 -88.99 -43.46
C ASP A 192 13.70 -87.64 -42.93
N TYR A 193 12.96 -87.00 -42.02
CA TYR A 193 13.43 -85.79 -41.32
C TYR A 193 14.64 -86.09 -40.41
N ILE A 194 14.61 -87.19 -39.65
CA ILE A 194 15.71 -87.59 -38.76
C ILE A 194 16.93 -88.04 -39.58
N ARG A 195 16.72 -88.82 -40.65
CA ARG A 195 17.81 -89.36 -41.51
C ARG A 195 18.59 -88.28 -42.26
N THR A 196 17.97 -87.16 -42.60
CA THR A 196 18.64 -86.03 -43.27
C THR A 196 19.42 -85.13 -42.30
N HIS A 197 19.03 -85.09 -41.02
CA HIS A 197 19.67 -84.27 -39.99
C HIS A 197 20.84 -84.96 -39.25
N ASP A 198 20.94 -86.29 -39.30
CA ASP A 198 22.04 -87.05 -38.67
C ASP A 198 23.42 -86.88 -39.35
N LYS A 199 23.48 -86.31 -40.56
CA LYS A 199 24.75 -86.06 -41.27
C LYS A 199 25.57 -84.88 -40.72
N TYR A 200 25.06 -84.10 -39.78
CA TYR A 200 25.77 -82.94 -39.20
C TYR A 200 26.22 -83.12 -37.74
N VAL A 201 26.03 -84.29 -37.14
CA VAL A 201 26.26 -84.48 -35.68
C VAL A 201 27.68 -84.97 -35.33
N TYR A 202 28.51 -85.37 -36.29
CA TYR A 202 29.84 -85.99 -36.01
C TYR A 202 31.06 -85.04 -35.93
N LEU A 203 30.89 -83.70 -35.95
CA LEU A 203 32.03 -82.75 -35.95
C LEU A 203 32.08 -81.69 -34.82
N ALA A 204 31.15 -81.67 -33.86
CA ALA A 204 31.21 -80.71 -32.74
C ALA A 204 31.42 -81.34 -31.35
N TYR A 205 31.35 -82.67 -31.22
CA TYR A 205 31.63 -83.38 -29.95
C TYR A 205 33.12 -83.43 -29.56
N LEU A 206 34.03 -82.81 -30.34
CA LEU A 206 35.47 -82.79 -30.05
C LEU A 206 36.01 -81.45 -29.50
N SER A 207 35.22 -80.37 -29.44
CA SER A 207 35.65 -79.10 -28.85
C SER A 207 35.28 -78.93 -27.37
N SER A 208 34.32 -79.71 -26.86
CA SER A 208 33.87 -79.61 -25.46
C SER A 208 34.74 -80.38 -24.45
N SER A 209 35.61 -81.30 -24.91
CA SER A 209 36.51 -82.08 -24.02
C SER A 209 37.93 -81.50 -23.91
N TYR A 210 38.33 -80.56 -24.77
CA TYR A 210 39.69 -79.96 -24.74
C TYR A 210 39.79 -78.68 -23.87
N PHE A 211 38.68 -78.03 -23.53
CA PHE A 211 38.73 -76.82 -22.69
C PHE A 211 38.75 -77.15 -21.18
N LEU A 212 38.11 -78.25 -20.77
CA LEU A 212 38.08 -78.68 -19.36
C LEU A 212 39.41 -79.29 -18.88
N LEU A 213 40.31 -79.71 -19.79
CA LEU A 213 41.64 -80.25 -19.42
C LEU A 213 42.73 -79.18 -19.32
N ARG A 214 42.55 -77.99 -19.91
CA ARG A 214 43.52 -76.86 -19.79
C ARG A 214 43.36 -76.10 -18.47
N SER A 215 42.25 -76.28 -17.77
CA SER A 215 41.99 -75.71 -16.44
C SER A 215 42.70 -76.46 -15.31
N SER A 216 43.41 -77.56 -15.59
CA SER A 216 44.01 -78.43 -14.56
C SER A 216 45.54 -78.51 -14.59
N ILE A 217 46.22 -77.84 -15.53
CA ILE A 217 47.71 -77.87 -15.65
C ILE A 217 48.37 -76.51 -15.36
N SER A 218 47.61 -75.39 -15.30
CA SER A 218 48.17 -74.10 -14.84
C SER A 218 48.15 -73.89 -13.32
N TYR A 219 47.58 -74.83 -12.56
CA TYR A 219 47.62 -74.85 -11.09
C TYR A 219 48.80 -75.65 -10.51
N ALA A 220 49.81 -76.02 -11.33
CA ALA A 220 50.89 -76.91 -10.90
C ALA A 220 52.33 -76.49 -11.29
N LEU A 221 52.59 -75.36 -11.98
CA LEU A 221 53.95 -74.85 -12.24
C LEU A 221 53.97 -73.30 -12.38
N ASN A 222 54.50 -72.62 -11.34
CA ASN A 222 54.73 -71.17 -11.10
C ASN A 222 53.59 -70.34 -10.53
#